data_AF-A0A6J4T2Y8-F1
#
_entry.id   AF-A0A6J4T2Y8-F1
#
_cell.length_a   1.000
_cell.length_b   1.000
_cell.length_c   1.000
_cell.angle_alpha   90.00
_cell.angle_beta   90.00
_cell.angle_gamma   90.00
#
_symmetry.space_group_name_H-M   'P 1'
#
loop_
_entity.id
_entity.type
_entity.pdbx_description
1 polymer ?
#
loop_
_entity_poly.entity_id
_entity_poly.type
_entity_poly.pdbx_seq_one_letter_code
_entity_poly.pdbx_strand_id
1 'polypeptide(L)'
;MSSKPTNFTPTVAPSSGLATALERNIEALAERRREETASASFQDKLADAIRRFAGSMAFVAIHAILVIMWVLVNSGLTALRPFDPTFVILATVASVEAIFLSTFILISQNRASVAADRRADLDLQISLLSEHEVTRLIVLVARIADKLGIEEASNPELDELKRNVAPEAVLERIEEREEPGK
;
A
#
# COMPACT_ATOMS: atom_id res chain seq x y z
N MET A 1 -7.28 -11.96 37.43
CA MET A 1 -6.01 -11.22 37.31
C MET A 1 -5.80 -10.93 35.83
N SER A 2 -5.93 -9.66 35.42
CA SER A 2 -5.87 -9.23 34.02
C SER A 2 -4.57 -8.44 33.82
N SER A 3 -3.65 -8.98 33.02
CA SER A 3 -2.37 -8.33 32.67
C SER A 3 -2.61 -7.21 31.67
N LYS A 4 -2.13 -6.02 32.02
CA LYS A 4 -2.19 -4.78 31.23
C LYS A 4 -1.05 -4.77 30.20
N PRO A 5 -1.26 -4.27 28.97
CA PRO A 5 -0.22 -4.21 27.94
C PRO A 5 0.87 -3.20 28.30
N THR A 6 2.13 -3.61 28.16
CA THR A 6 3.34 -2.81 28.33
C THR A 6 3.49 -1.85 27.15
N ASN A 7 3.22 -0.56 27.37
CA ASN A 7 3.53 0.51 26.42
C ASN A 7 5.06 0.70 26.37
N PHE A 8 5.68 0.39 25.23
CA PHE A 8 7.06 0.77 24.94
C PHE A 8 7.11 2.29 24.69
N THR A 9 7.41 3.05 25.73
CA THR A 9 7.82 4.45 25.60
C THR A 9 9.36 4.47 25.61
N PRO A 10 10.03 4.97 24.56
CA PRO A 10 11.49 5.09 24.59
C PRO A 10 11.93 6.05 25.72
N THR A 11 12.76 5.57 26.64
CA THR A 11 13.21 6.28 27.86
C THR A 11 14.35 7.28 27.62
N VAL A 12 14.84 7.45 26.39
CA VAL A 12 15.97 8.36 26.12
C VAL A 12 15.58 9.35 25.03
N ALA A 13 15.57 10.65 25.37
CA ALA A 13 15.45 11.72 24.40
C ALA A 13 16.65 11.66 23.44
N PRO A 14 16.45 11.75 22.12
CA PRO A 14 17.54 11.69 21.16
C PRO A 14 18.58 12.77 21.48
N SER A 15 19.87 12.42 21.43
CA SER A 15 20.95 13.40 21.57
C SER A 15 20.73 14.54 20.57
N SER A 16 20.94 15.78 21.00
CA SER A 16 20.58 16.99 20.25
C SER A 16 21.09 16.99 18.80
N GLY A 17 22.23 16.34 18.52
CA GLY A 17 22.77 16.18 17.17
C GLY A 17 21.97 15.22 16.26
N LEU A 18 21.45 14.11 16.80
CA LEU A 18 20.62 13.15 16.06
C LEU A 18 19.26 13.75 15.75
N ALA A 19 18.66 14.45 16.72
CA ALA A 19 17.42 15.20 16.53
C ALA A 19 17.57 16.23 15.40
N THR A 20 18.63 17.07 15.45
CA THR A 20 18.86 18.09 14.41
C THR A 20 19.13 17.48 13.02
N ALA A 21 19.82 16.35 12.94
CA ALA A 21 20.06 15.67 11.66
C ALA A 21 18.78 14.99 11.12
N LEU A 22 17.96 14.42 12.00
CA LEU A 22 16.67 13.83 11.65
C LEU A 22 15.68 14.92 11.21
N GLU A 23 15.58 16.04 11.93
CA GLU A 23 14.76 17.19 11.56
C GLU A 23 15.12 17.70 10.16
N ARG A 24 16.42 17.91 9.88
CA ARG A 24 16.86 18.35 8.55
C ARG A 24 16.54 17.35 7.44
N ASN A 25 16.65 16.05 7.71
CA ASN A 25 16.30 15.02 6.73
C ASN A 25 14.79 14.95 6.49
N ILE A 26 13.99 15.07 7.55
CA ILE A 26 12.52 15.13 7.45
C ILE A 26 12.11 16.35 6.64
N GLU A 27 12.74 17.50 6.88
CA GLU A 27 12.45 18.74 6.17
C GLU A 27 12.87 18.66 4.69
N ALA A 28 14.04 18.08 4.39
CA ALA A 28 14.47 17.83 3.02
C ALA A 28 13.56 16.85 2.26
N LEU A 29 13.07 15.80 2.92
CA LEU A 29 12.09 14.86 2.35
C LEU A 29 10.71 15.50 2.17
N ALA A 30 10.29 16.36 3.10
CA ALA A 30 9.05 17.12 3.00
C ALA A 30 9.10 18.12 1.85
N GLU A 31 10.22 18.82 1.67
CA GLU A 31 10.44 19.75 0.56
C GLU A 31 10.40 19.03 -0.79
N ARG A 32 11.12 17.90 -0.92
CA ARG A 32 11.07 17.06 -2.13
C ARG A 32 9.66 16.57 -2.46
N ARG A 33 8.91 16.07 -1.47
CA ARG A 33 7.51 15.66 -1.69
C ARG A 33 6.63 16.84 -2.11
N ARG A 34 6.88 18.04 -1.57
CA ARG A 34 6.16 19.26 -1.99
C ARG A 34 6.51 19.64 -3.42
N GLU A 35 7.77 19.57 -3.82
CA GLU A 35 8.21 19.82 -5.20
C GLU A 35 7.61 18.79 -6.17
N GLU A 36 7.64 17.50 -5.81
CA GLU A 36 7.05 16.42 -6.60
C GLU A 36 5.52 16.60 -6.75
N THR A 37 4.81 16.95 -5.68
CA THR A 37 3.36 17.22 -5.73
C THR A 37 3.00 18.55 -6.39
N ALA A 38 3.87 19.56 -6.32
CA ALA A 38 3.72 20.83 -7.02
C ALA A 38 3.92 20.66 -8.53
N SER A 39 4.87 19.81 -8.95
CA SER A 39 5.17 19.46 -10.33
C SER A 39 4.18 18.46 -10.96
N ALA A 40 3.28 17.88 -10.16
CA ALA A 40 2.25 16.98 -10.65
C ALA A 40 1.42 17.66 -11.74
N SER A 41 1.41 17.04 -12.93
CA SER A 41 0.72 17.55 -14.11
C SER A 41 -0.76 17.77 -13.79
N PHE A 42 -1.40 18.71 -14.49
CA PHE A 42 -2.85 18.93 -14.38
C PHE A 42 -3.64 17.62 -14.56
N GLN A 43 -3.13 16.71 -15.39
CA GLN A 43 -3.68 15.39 -15.62
C GLN A 43 -3.62 14.48 -14.38
N ASP A 44 -2.53 14.51 -13.60
CA ASP A 44 -2.37 13.71 -12.39
C ASP A 44 -3.32 14.20 -11.28
N LYS A 45 -3.45 15.52 -11.14
CA LYS A 45 -4.37 16.15 -10.19
C LYS A 45 -5.82 15.81 -10.52
N LEU A 46 -6.18 15.84 -11.81
CA LEU A 46 -7.50 15.46 -12.28
C LEU A 46 -7.77 13.95 -12.07
N ALA A 47 -6.79 13.10 -12.36
CA ALA A 47 -6.91 11.65 -12.16
C ALA A 47 -7.09 11.27 -10.68
N ASP A 48 -6.40 11.96 -9.77
CA ASP A 48 -6.56 11.75 -8.33
C ASP A 48 -7.89 12.29 -7.80
N ALA A 49 -8.38 13.41 -8.32
CA ALA A 49 -9.71 13.92 -7.99
C ALA A 49 -10.81 12.94 -8.44
N ILE A 50 -10.73 12.44 -9.68
CA ILE A 50 -11.66 11.45 -10.22
C ILE A 50 -11.60 10.16 -9.39
N ARG A 51 -10.41 9.69 -9.04
CA ARG A 51 -10.23 8.48 -8.22
C ARG A 51 -10.91 8.63 -6.85
N ARG A 52 -10.68 9.75 -6.16
CA ARG A 52 -11.28 10.01 -4.83
C ARG A 52 -12.80 10.18 -4.91
N PHE A 53 -13.30 10.77 -5.99
CA PHE A 53 -14.72 10.97 -6.21
C PHE A 53 -15.44 9.66 -6.56
N ALA A 54 -14.94 8.90 -7.54
CA ALA A 54 -15.54 7.65 -7.98
C ALA A 54 -15.55 6.55 -6.89
N GLY A 55 -14.57 6.57 -5.98
CA GLY A 55 -14.52 5.64 -4.84
C GLY A 55 -15.33 6.08 -3.60
N SER A 56 -16.02 7.22 -3.64
CA SER A 56 -16.71 7.79 -2.48
C SER A 56 -18.18 7.36 -2.40
N MET A 57 -18.68 7.13 -1.18
CA MET A 57 -20.12 6.92 -0.95
C MET A 57 -20.97 8.13 -1.35
N ALA A 58 -20.41 9.34 -1.35
CA ALA A 58 -21.11 10.54 -1.79
C ALA A 58 -21.49 10.47 -3.29
N PHE A 59 -20.64 9.86 -4.12
CA PHE A 59 -20.90 9.68 -5.54
C PHE A 59 -22.14 8.82 -5.80
N VAL A 60 -22.24 7.71 -5.07
CA VAL A 60 -23.38 6.79 -5.12
C VAL A 60 -24.67 7.48 -4.67
N ALA A 61 -24.60 8.26 -3.59
CA ALA A 61 -25.77 9.00 -3.09
C ALA A 61 -26.26 10.06 -4.11
N ILE A 62 -25.36 10.81 -4.74
CA ILE A 62 -25.71 11.79 -5.78
C ILE A 62 -26.39 11.09 -6.97
N HIS A 63 -25.84 9.97 -7.45
CA HIS A 63 -26.42 9.19 -8.54
C HIS A 63 -27.81 8.67 -8.19
N ALA A 64 -27.98 8.11 -6.98
CA ALA A 64 -29.26 7.61 -6.52
C ALA A 64 -30.31 8.74 -6.51
N ILE A 65 -29.97 9.90 -5.96
CA ILE A 65 -30.87 11.07 -5.92
C ILE A 65 -31.21 11.54 -7.34
N LEU A 66 -30.23 11.64 -8.24
CA LEU A 66 -30.44 12.06 -9.62
C LEU A 66 -31.38 11.11 -10.35
N VAL A 67 -31.15 9.80 -10.26
CA VAL A 67 -32.00 8.78 -10.88
C VAL A 67 -33.41 8.82 -10.30
N ILE A 68 -33.57 8.91 -8.97
CA ILE A 68 -34.89 9.02 -8.33
C ILE A 68 -35.62 10.28 -8.82
N MET A 69 -34.93 11.43 -8.85
CA MET A 69 -35.50 12.68 -9.34
C MET A 69 -35.93 12.58 -10.80
N TRP A 70 -35.11 11.95 -11.66
CA TRP A 70 -35.44 11.73 -13.07
C TRP A 70 -36.68 10.86 -13.25
N VAL A 71 -36.79 9.79 -12.47
CA VAL A 71 -37.95 8.89 -12.47
C VAL A 71 -39.20 9.62 -11.98
N LEU A 72 -39.11 10.42 -10.92
CA LEU A 72 -40.24 11.20 -10.42
C LEU A 72 -40.77 12.21 -11.45
N VAL A 73 -39.88 12.93 -12.14
CA VAL A 73 -40.27 13.88 -13.19
C VAL A 73 -40.93 13.16 -14.38
N ASN A 74 -40.38 12.03 -14.83
CA ASN A 74 -40.86 11.31 -16.03
C ASN A 74 -41.98 10.29 -15.78
N SER A 75 -42.28 9.95 -14.52
CA SER A 75 -43.40 9.08 -14.14
C SER A 75 -44.77 9.77 -14.21
N GLY A 76 -44.82 11.06 -14.53
CA GLY A 76 -46.07 11.82 -14.64
C GLY A 76 -46.67 12.23 -13.28
N LEU A 77 -45.94 12.05 -12.17
CA LEU A 77 -46.30 12.56 -10.85
C LEU A 77 -46.11 14.09 -10.72
N THR A 78 -45.46 14.72 -11.70
CA THR A 78 -45.21 16.16 -11.72
C THR A 78 -46.06 16.87 -12.78
N ALA A 79 -46.28 18.17 -12.63
CA ALA A 79 -47.01 18.98 -13.62
C ALA A 79 -46.24 19.20 -14.94
N LEU A 80 -45.01 18.66 -15.05
CA LEU A 80 -44.18 18.76 -16.23
C LEU A 80 -44.52 17.62 -17.20
N ARG A 81 -44.49 17.91 -18.51
CA ARG A 81 -44.70 16.89 -19.53
C ARG A 81 -43.53 15.89 -19.49
N PRO A 82 -43.78 14.56 -19.44
CA PRO A 82 -42.72 13.56 -19.49
C PRO A 82 -41.90 13.73 -20.77
N PHE A 83 -40.59 13.91 -20.61
CA PHE A 83 -39.66 14.14 -21.74
C PHE A 83 -38.88 12.87 -22.10
N ASP A 84 -38.77 11.92 -21.18
CA ASP A 84 -38.17 10.59 -21.34
C ASP A 84 -39.13 9.49 -20.85
N PRO A 85 -40.28 9.25 -21.53
CA PRO A 85 -41.33 8.34 -21.05
C PRO A 85 -40.90 6.87 -21.02
N THR A 86 -39.92 6.50 -21.84
CA THR A 86 -39.39 5.13 -21.95
C THR A 86 -38.07 4.94 -21.19
N PHE A 87 -37.56 5.98 -20.54
CA PHE A 87 -36.27 6.00 -19.84
C PHE A 87 -35.04 5.66 -20.71
N VAL A 88 -35.18 5.75 -22.03
CA VAL A 88 -34.10 5.42 -22.99
C VAL A 88 -32.98 6.44 -22.90
N ILE A 89 -33.30 7.72 -22.70
CA ILE A 89 -32.29 8.77 -22.58
C ILE A 89 -31.47 8.56 -21.31
N LEU A 90 -32.15 8.32 -20.18
CA LEU A 90 -31.51 8.00 -18.90
C LEU A 90 -30.57 6.80 -19.04
N ALA A 91 -31.06 5.69 -19.61
CA ALA A 91 -30.27 4.47 -19.77
C ALA A 91 -29.05 4.70 -20.67
N THR A 92 -29.21 5.44 -21.76
CA THR A 92 -28.11 5.73 -22.69
C THR A 92 -27.02 6.55 -22.01
N VAL A 93 -27.38 7.64 -21.33
CA VAL A 93 -26.42 8.49 -20.62
C VAL A 93 -25.72 7.70 -19.51
N ALA A 94 -26.47 6.96 -18.69
CA ALA A 94 -25.92 6.15 -17.61
C ALA A 94 -24.95 5.07 -18.12
N SER A 95 -25.23 4.44 -19.27
CA SER A 95 -24.35 3.44 -19.86
C SER A 95 -23.02 4.02 -20.33
N VAL A 96 -23.04 5.18 -20.98
CA VAL A 96 -21.82 5.89 -21.41
C VAL A 96 -21.00 6.29 -20.18
N GLU A 97 -21.65 6.86 -19.17
CA GLU A 97 -21.01 7.23 -17.91
C GLU A 97 -20.37 6.03 -17.21
N ALA A 98 -21.06 4.88 -17.15
CA ALA A 98 -20.55 3.65 -16.56
C ALA A 98 -19.29 3.13 -17.26
N ILE A 99 -19.20 3.25 -18.59
CA ILE A 99 -17.99 2.86 -19.35
C ILE A 99 -16.79 3.73 -18.95
N PHE A 100 -16.98 5.05 -18.86
CA PHE A 100 -15.93 5.96 -18.41
C PHE A 100 -15.50 5.67 -16.96
N LEU A 101 -16.45 5.49 -16.05
CA LEU A 101 -16.17 5.15 -14.65
C LEU A 101 -15.39 3.84 -14.52
N SER A 102 -15.84 2.79 -15.21
CA SER A 102 -15.17 1.48 -15.22
C SER A 102 -13.73 1.60 -15.72
N THR A 103 -13.51 2.36 -16.79
CA THR A 103 -12.17 2.61 -17.34
C THR A 103 -11.29 3.37 -16.36
N PHE A 104 -11.80 4.42 -15.71
CA PHE A 104 -11.05 5.16 -14.69
C PHE A 104 -10.74 4.31 -13.46
N ILE A 105 -11.69 3.48 -13.02
CA ILE A 105 -11.49 2.52 -11.93
C ILE A 105 -10.41 1.51 -12.31
N LEU A 106 -10.43 0.97 -13.53
CA LEU A 106 -9.45 -0.02 -13.99
C LEU A 106 -8.04 0.59 -14.08
N ILE A 107 -7.90 1.78 -14.66
CA ILE A 107 -6.63 2.53 -14.68
C ILE A 107 -6.16 2.79 -13.24
N SER A 108 -7.11 3.12 -12.36
CA SER A 108 -6.81 3.40 -10.97
C SER A 108 -6.28 2.16 -10.23
N GLN A 109 -6.95 1.03 -10.43
CA GLN A 109 -6.60 -0.27 -9.88
C GLN A 109 -5.25 -0.75 -10.42
N ASN A 110 -5.02 -0.64 -11.73
CA ASN A 110 -3.74 -1.02 -12.34
C ASN A 110 -2.57 -0.25 -11.72
N ARG A 111 -2.71 1.07 -11.54
CA ARG A 111 -1.67 1.88 -10.89
C ARG A 111 -1.45 1.51 -9.42
N ALA A 112 -2.52 1.16 -8.70
CA ALA A 112 -2.42 0.70 -7.31
C ALA A 112 -1.76 -0.68 -7.22
N SER A 113 -2.07 -1.60 -8.15
CA SER A 113 -1.46 -2.92 -8.25
C SER A 113 0.04 -2.82 -8.46
N VAL A 114 0.48 -2.07 -9.48
CA VAL A 114 1.92 -1.89 -9.75
C VAL A 114 2.67 -1.30 -8.55
N ALA A 115 2.04 -0.40 -7.79
CA ALA A 115 2.63 0.14 -6.57
C ALA A 115 2.65 -0.86 -5.41
N ALA A 116 1.66 -1.76 -5.32
CA ALA A 116 1.62 -2.83 -4.34
C ALA A 116 2.67 -3.91 -4.66
N ASP A 117 2.81 -4.31 -5.92
CA ASP A 117 3.79 -5.31 -6.37
C ASP A 117 5.22 -4.85 -6.03
N ARG A 118 5.57 -3.60 -6.36
CA ARG A 118 6.89 -3.03 -5.99
C ARG A 118 7.14 -3.01 -4.48
N ARG A 119 6.08 -2.80 -3.67
CA ARG A 119 6.23 -2.84 -2.20
C ARG A 119 6.47 -4.27 -1.72
N ALA A 120 5.75 -5.23 -2.28
CA ALA A 120 5.96 -6.64 -1.97
C ALA A 120 7.39 -7.09 -2.29
N ASP A 121 7.95 -6.68 -3.44
CA ASP A 121 9.34 -6.99 -3.81
C ASP A 121 10.34 -6.39 -2.82
N LEU A 122 10.15 -5.13 -2.43
CA LEU A 122 11.00 -4.45 -1.44
C LEU A 122 10.90 -5.10 -0.05
N ASP A 123 9.68 -5.43 0.38
CA ASP A 123 9.44 -6.09 1.66
C ASP A 123 10.09 -7.48 1.71
N LEU A 124 10.03 -8.23 0.60
CA LEU A 124 10.74 -9.51 0.46
C LEU A 124 12.26 -9.32 0.58
N GLN A 125 12.83 -8.36 -0.15
CA GLN A 125 14.27 -8.07 -0.09
C GLN A 125 14.72 -7.67 1.31
N ILE A 126 13.97 -6.80 1.99
CA ILE A 126 14.25 -6.38 3.36
C ILE A 126 14.17 -7.56 4.32
N SER A 127 13.16 -8.44 4.16
CA SER A 127 13.01 -9.64 4.98
C SER A 127 14.19 -10.58 4.82
N LEU A 128 14.60 -10.84 3.58
CA LEU A 128 15.74 -11.72 3.29
C LEU A 128 17.07 -11.14 3.80
N LEU A 129 17.28 -9.82 3.64
CA LEU A 129 18.45 -9.15 4.20
C LEU A 129 18.45 -9.22 5.73
N SER A 130 17.30 -8.99 6.37
CA SER A 130 17.15 -9.07 7.82
C SER A 130 17.43 -10.49 8.33
N GLU A 131 16.94 -11.51 7.63
CA GLU A 131 17.24 -12.91 7.94
C GLU A 131 18.74 -13.19 7.87
N HIS A 132 19.41 -12.75 6.79
CA HIS A 132 20.86 -12.86 6.65
C HIS A 132 21.63 -12.17 7.78
N GLU A 133 21.25 -10.94 8.14
CA GLU A 133 21.88 -10.20 9.24
C GLU A 133 21.64 -10.88 10.59
N VAL A 134 20.44 -11.39 10.85
CA VAL A 134 20.10 -12.14 12.07
C VAL A 134 20.92 -13.42 12.17
N THR A 135 21.02 -14.21 11.10
CA THR A 135 21.88 -15.40 11.08
C THR A 135 23.34 -15.03 11.34
N ARG A 136 23.84 -13.94 10.75
CA ARG A 136 25.20 -13.45 10.98
C ARG A 136 25.41 -13.03 12.44
N LEU A 137 24.44 -12.38 13.05
CA LEU A 137 24.47 -12.03 14.48
C LEU A 137 24.46 -13.28 15.35
N ILE A 138 23.63 -14.28 15.06
CA ILE A 138 23.61 -15.56 15.78
C ILE A 138 24.97 -16.24 15.71
N VAL A 139 25.60 -16.28 14.54
CA VAL A 139 26.95 -16.85 14.35
C VAL A 139 27.99 -16.09 15.19
N LEU A 140 27.95 -14.76 15.18
CA LEU A 140 28.89 -13.94 15.93
C LEU A 140 28.72 -14.10 17.44
N VAL A 141 27.47 -14.11 17.91
CA VAL A 141 27.13 -14.31 19.34
C VAL A 141 27.52 -15.72 19.79
N ALA A 142 27.26 -16.75 18.98
CA ALA A 142 27.67 -18.12 19.29
C ALA A 142 29.20 -18.24 19.44
N ARG A 143 29.98 -17.58 18.56
CA ARG A 143 31.46 -17.54 18.69
C ARG A 143 31.92 -16.82 19.95
N ILE A 144 31.22 -15.78 20.40
CA ILE A 144 31.53 -15.08 21.65
C ILE A 144 31.19 -15.98 22.85
N ALA A 145 30.02 -16.65 22.82
CA ALA A 145 29.59 -17.56 23.87
C ALA A 145 30.57 -18.74 24.05
N ASP A 146 31.06 -19.31 22.94
CA ASP A 146 32.09 -20.35 22.93
C ASP A 146 33.41 -19.86 23.57
N LYS A 147 33.87 -18.65 23.19
CA LYS A 147 35.04 -18.00 23.80
C LYS A 147 34.91 -17.74 25.31
N LEU A 148 33.69 -17.56 25.81
CA LEU A 148 33.39 -17.31 27.22
C LEU A 148 33.08 -18.60 28.01
N GLY A 149 33.06 -19.77 27.36
CA GLY A 149 32.78 -21.05 27.99
C GLY A 149 31.33 -21.22 28.43
N ILE A 150 30.38 -20.58 27.75
CA ILE A 150 28.95 -20.68 28.05
C ILE A 150 28.42 -21.99 27.43
N GLU A 151 27.84 -22.88 28.26
CA GLU A 151 27.34 -24.20 27.81
C GLU A 151 26.30 -24.11 26.69
N GLU A 152 25.45 -23.06 26.71
CA GLU A 152 24.47 -22.77 25.66
C GLU A 152 25.06 -22.69 24.25
N ALA A 153 26.35 -22.37 24.08
CA ALA A 153 26.99 -22.32 22.76
C ALA A 153 27.01 -23.67 22.02
N SER A 154 26.86 -24.78 22.76
CA SER A 154 26.81 -26.16 22.25
C SER A 154 25.39 -26.68 22.02
N ASN A 155 24.35 -25.83 22.18
CA ASN A 155 22.98 -26.27 21.99
C ASN A 155 22.72 -26.61 20.50
N PRO A 156 22.28 -27.84 20.17
CA PRO A 156 21.98 -28.25 18.80
C PRO A 156 20.89 -27.40 18.10
N GLU A 157 20.00 -26.74 18.86
CA GLU A 157 19.01 -25.79 18.29
C GLU A 157 19.69 -24.54 17.69
N LEU A 158 20.85 -24.10 18.21
CA LEU A 158 21.61 -22.99 17.62
C LEU A 158 22.23 -23.36 16.28
N ASP A 159 22.59 -24.63 16.07
CA ASP A 159 23.12 -25.09 14.79
C ASP A 159 22.04 -25.16 13.71
N GLU A 160 20.79 -25.38 14.11
CA GLU A 160 19.62 -25.28 13.23
C GLU A 160 19.34 -23.81 12.82
N LEU A 161 19.44 -22.86 13.77
CA LEU A 161 19.34 -21.42 13.48
C LEU A 161 20.51 -20.86 12.64
N LYS A 162 21.70 -21.48 12.69
CA LYS A 162 22.86 -21.13 11.85
C LYS A 162 22.75 -21.68 10.43
N ARG A 163 21.85 -22.65 10.18
CA ARG A 163 21.63 -23.20 8.85
C ARG A 163 20.88 -22.17 8.00
N ASN A 164 21.64 -21.43 7.21
CA ASN A 164 21.15 -20.43 6.26
C ASN A 164 19.90 -20.92 5.51
N VAL A 165 18.84 -20.11 5.51
CA VAL A 165 18.06 -19.92 4.30
C VAL A 165 18.82 -18.86 3.51
N ALA A 166 19.60 -19.27 2.50
CA ALA A 166 20.36 -18.31 1.71
C ALA A 166 19.35 -17.45 0.90
N PRO A 167 19.31 -16.12 1.11
CA PRO A 167 18.46 -15.20 0.36
C PRO A 167 18.52 -15.42 -1.15
N GLU A 168 19.72 -15.62 -1.66
CA GLU A 168 20.01 -15.78 -3.08
C GLU A 168 19.38 -17.07 -3.61
N ALA A 169 19.41 -18.15 -2.83
CA ALA A 169 18.80 -19.42 -3.20
C ALA A 169 17.26 -19.37 -3.16
N VAL A 170 16.66 -18.47 -2.37
CA VAL A 170 15.21 -18.24 -2.38
C VAL A 170 14.81 -17.37 -3.57
N LEU A 171 15.57 -16.31 -3.86
CA LEU A 171 15.33 -15.42 -5.00
C LEU A 171 15.49 -16.16 -6.33
N GLU A 172 16.54 -16.96 -6.50
CA GLU A 172 16.78 -17.79 -7.68
C GLU A 172 15.62 -18.80 -7.89
N ARG A 173 15.06 -19.34 -6.81
CA ARG A 173 13.90 -20.24 -6.85
C ARG A 173 12.58 -19.55 -7.18
N ILE A 174 12.46 -18.25 -6.89
CA ILE A 174 11.30 -17.44 -7.24
C ILE A 174 11.38 -17.05 -8.72
N GLU A 175 12.54 -16.58 -9.19
CA GLU A 175 12.78 -16.28 -10.62
C GLU A 175 12.58 -17.52 -11.51
N GLU A 176 13.08 -18.70 -11.10
CA GLU A 176 12.85 -19.97 -11.82
C GLU A 176 11.37 -20.37 -11.95
N ARG A 177 10.49 -19.88 -11.06
CA ARG A 177 9.04 -20.14 -11.14
C ARG A 177 8.26 -19.04 -11.84
N GLU A 178 8.81 -17.83 -11.93
CA GLU A 178 8.22 -16.69 -12.62
C GLU A 178 8.60 -16.60 -14.11
N GLU A 179 9.64 -17.31 -14.57
CA GLU A 179 9.80 -17.62 -16.00
C GLU A 179 8.98 -18.87 -16.37
N PRO A 180 7.72 -18.75 -16.85
CA PRO A 180 7.08 -19.88 -17.50
C PRO A 180 7.91 -20.20 -18.74
N GLY A 181 8.32 -21.47 -18.86
CA GLY A 181 9.09 -21.96 -19.99
C GLY A 181 8.57 -21.43 -21.33
N LYS A 182 9.52 -21.06 -22.19
CA LYS A 182 9.32 -20.95 -23.64
C LYS A 182 8.51 -22.12 -24.21
#